data_AF-A0A0J6GDP1-F1
#
_entry.id   AF-A0A0J6GDP1-F1
#
_cell.length_a   1.000
_cell.length_b   1.000
_cell.length_c   1.000
_cell.angle_alpha   90.00
_cell.angle_beta   90.00
_cell.angle_gamma   90.00
#
_symmetry.space_group_name_H-M   'P 1'
#
loop_
_entity.id
_entity.type
_entity.pdbx_description
1 polymer ?
#
loop_
_entity_poly.entity_id
_entity_poly.type
_entity_poly.pdbx_seq_one_letter_code
_entity_poly.pdbx_strand_id
1 'polypeptide(L)'
;MSAALREGPYLESWRWMSRQIRCGLAPDEPRLIEHYLAEGRYLAGCTPTSPWMIAVTTFRLLLDTATDTALPWQWRSLCLDHAWRPLRDLEAQALCTCRLKRWQSFAWQLATCELEPSISLTELVQGFPDE
;
A
#
# COMPACT_ATOMS: atom_id res chain seq x y z
N MET A 1 17.52 20.63 17.99
CA MET A 1 17.09 19.22 17.85
C MET A 1 16.92 18.92 16.37
N SER A 2 17.65 17.93 15.84
CA SER A 2 17.70 17.63 14.40
C SER A 2 16.32 17.19 13.87
N ALA A 3 15.98 17.55 12.64
CA ALA A 3 14.77 17.08 11.96
C ALA A 3 14.66 15.55 11.94
N ALA A 4 15.80 14.85 11.86
CA ALA A 4 15.87 13.38 11.88
C ALA A 4 15.35 12.76 13.19
N LEU A 5 15.48 13.45 14.33
CA LEU A 5 14.97 12.97 15.62
C LEU A 5 13.44 13.09 15.74
N ARG A 6 12.82 13.98 14.95
CA ARG A 6 11.35 14.13 14.91
C ARG A 6 10.69 13.18 13.91
N GLU A 7 11.43 12.71 12.91
CA GLU A 7 10.95 11.80 11.85
C GLU A 7 10.80 10.36 12.33
N GLY A 8 11.70 9.87 13.19
CA GLY A 8 11.78 8.47 13.62
C GLY A 8 10.43 7.85 14.04
N PRO A 9 9.71 8.44 15.02
CA PRO A 9 8.45 7.86 15.51
C PRO A 9 7.34 7.75 14.44
N TYR A 10 7.22 8.77 13.57
CA TYR A 10 6.21 8.75 12.50
C TYR A 10 6.58 7.77 11.39
N LEU A 11 7.86 7.65 11.07
CA LEU A 11 8.32 6.68 10.07
C LEU A 11 8.13 5.23 10.57
N GLU A 12 8.37 4.98 11.86
CA GLU A 12 8.11 3.69 12.50
C GLU A 12 6.61 3.37 12.55
N SER A 13 5.76 4.33 12.95
CA SER A 13 4.30 4.20 12.92
C SER A 13 3.79 3.84 11.52
N TRP A 14 4.25 4.58 10.51
CA TRP A 14 3.88 4.36 9.12
C TRP A 14 4.32 2.98 8.60
N ARG A 15 5.52 2.53 8.96
CA ARG A 15 6.00 1.16 8.64
C ARG A 15 5.20 0.09 9.35
N TRP A 16 4.81 0.32 10.61
CA TRP A 16 3.98 -0.62 11.36
C TRP A 16 2.60 -0.76 10.75
N MET A 17 1.95 0.35 10.40
CA MET A 17 0.68 0.33 9.67
C MET A 17 0.81 -0.35 8.30
N SER A 18 1.90 -0.11 7.56
CA SER A 18 2.17 -0.82 6.30
C SER A 18 2.16 -2.33 6.49
N ARG A 19 2.77 -2.83 7.57
CA ARG A 19 2.75 -4.26 7.90
C ARG A 19 1.36 -4.75 8.25
N GLN A 20 0.60 -3.99 9.04
CA GLN A 20 -0.79 -4.34 9.36
C GLN A 20 -1.66 -4.44 8.10
N ILE A 21 -1.48 -3.51 7.15
CA ILE A 21 -2.20 -3.52 5.88
C ILE A 21 -1.79 -4.73 5.03
N ARG A 22 -0.48 -4.93 4.83
CA ARG A 22 0.03 -6.00 3.96
C ARG A 22 -0.39 -7.39 4.45
N CYS A 23 -0.40 -7.60 5.76
CA CYS A 23 -0.74 -8.88 6.36
C CYS A 23 -2.22 -9.01 6.76
N GLY A 24 -3.05 -7.99 6.51
CA GLY A 24 -4.45 -7.98 6.91
C GLY A 24 -4.64 -8.23 8.41
N LEU A 25 -3.82 -7.60 9.27
CA LEU A 25 -3.86 -7.83 10.74
C LEU A 25 -5.08 -7.20 11.43
N ALA A 26 -5.75 -6.25 10.77
CA ALA A 26 -6.96 -5.60 11.25
C ALA A 26 -7.92 -5.32 10.08
N PRO A 27 -8.40 -6.36 9.37
CA PRO A 27 -9.15 -6.19 8.13
C PRO A 27 -10.54 -5.59 8.36
N ASP A 28 -11.03 -5.62 9.60
CA ASP A 28 -12.31 -5.05 10.03
C ASP A 28 -12.18 -3.57 10.46
N GLU A 29 -10.98 -2.99 10.44
CA GLU A 29 -10.74 -1.56 10.72
C GLU A 29 -10.35 -0.82 9.42
N PRO A 30 -11.33 -0.45 8.57
CA PRO A 30 -11.06 0.18 7.27
C PRO A 30 -10.33 1.53 7.40
N ARG A 31 -10.45 2.21 8.55
CA ARG A 31 -9.80 3.51 8.80
C ARG A 31 -8.27 3.40 8.85
N LEU A 32 -7.73 2.18 9.05
CA LEU A 32 -6.29 1.94 9.05
C LEU A 32 -5.62 2.44 7.75
N ILE A 33 -6.26 2.20 6.59
CA ILE A 33 -5.73 2.65 5.30
C ILE A 33 -5.75 4.18 5.20
N GLU A 34 -6.83 4.81 5.67
CA GLU A 34 -6.92 6.27 5.67
C GLU A 34 -5.88 6.92 6.60
N HIS A 35 -5.66 6.32 7.76
CA HIS A 35 -4.65 6.76 8.72
C HIS A 35 -3.24 6.62 8.15
N TYR A 36 -2.93 5.47 7.54
CA TYR A 36 -1.67 5.23 6.83
C TYR A 36 -1.42 6.26 5.71
N LEU A 37 -2.46 6.58 4.92
CA LEU A 37 -2.37 7.61 3.89
C LEU A 37 -2.17 9.01 4.47
N ALA A 38 -2.82 9.33 5.59
CA ALA A 38 -2.67 10.61 6.27
C ALA A 38 -1.26 10.79 6.86
N GLU A 39 -0.73 9.77 7.53
CA GLU A 39 0.65 9.77 8.01
C GLU A 39 1.66 9.86 6.86
N GLY A 40 1.42 9.16 5.75
CA GLY A 40 2.27 9.27 4.55
C GLY A 40 2.34 10.72 4.03
N ARG A 41 1.21 11.44 3.98
CA ARG A 41 1.18 12.86 3.60
C ARG A 41 1.93 13.73 4.61
N TYR A 42 1.81 13.43 5.91
CA TYR A 42 2.59 14.12 6.94
C TYR A 42 4.09 13.90 6.75
N LEU A 43 4.54 12.66 6.53
CA LEU A 43 5.95 12.36 6.25
C LEU A 43 6.46 13.12 5.03
N ALA A 44 5.69 13.13 3.93
CA ALA A 44 6.04 13.84 2.71
C ALA A 44 6.10 15.38 2.88
N GLY A 45 5.23 15.96 3.71
CA GLY A 45 5.12 17.42 3.88
C GLY A 45 5.94 18.00 5.04
N CYS A 46 6.25 17.20 6.04
CA CYS A 46 6.80 17.66 7.33
C CYS A 46 8.14 17.03 7.70
N THR A 47 8.67 16.12 6.88
CA THR A 47 9.98 15.48 7.11
C THR A 47 10.85 15.51 5.83
N PRO A 48 12.15 15.21 5.92
CA PRO A 48 13.02 15.01 4.76
C PRO A 48 12.66 13.80 3.88
N THR A 49 11.69 12.96 4.27
CA THR A 49 11.31 11.78 3.50
C THR A 49 10.79 12.16 2.11
N SER A 50 11.33 11.52 1.07
CA SER A 50 10.95 11.81 -0.31
C SER A 50 9.44 11.57 -0.56
N PRO A 51 8.67 12.59 -0.99
CA PRO A 51 7.26 12.43 -1.32
C PRO A 51 7.01 11.39 -2.42
N TRP A 52 7.93 11.30 -3.39
CA TRP A 52 7.89 10.29 -4.44
C TRP A 52 8.04 8.89 -3.86
N MET A 53 8.98 8.70 -2.93
CA MET A 53 9.22 7.39 -2.30
C MET A 53 8.01 6.96 -1.45
N ILE A 54 7.41 7.88 -0.69
CA ILE A 54 6.17 7.62 0.04
C ILE A 54 5.06 7.17 -0.92
N ALA A 55 4.80 7.92 -1.99
CA ALA A 55 3.71 7.62 -2.92
C ALA A 55 3.94 6.28 -3.66
N VAL A 56 5.18 5.99 -4.10
CA VAL A 56 5.51 4.68 -4.72
C VAL A 56 5.29 3.53 -3.74
N THR A 57 5.76 3.68 -2.50
CA THR A 57 5.66 2.63 -1.48
C THR A 57 4.21 2.37 -1.11
N THR A 58 3.42 3.43 -0.93
CA THR A 58 1.97 3.35 -0.68
C THR A 58 1.24 2.68 -1.84
N PHE A 59 1.49 3.08 -3.09
CA PHE A 59 0.85 2.48 -4.26
C PHE A 59 1.12 0.97 -4.33
N ARG A 60 2.38 0.58 -4.20
CA ARG A 60 2.79 -0.83 -4.22
C ARG A 60 2.17 -1.63 -3.08
N LEU A 61 2.22 -1.10 -1.85
CA LEU A 61 1.58 -1.75 -0.70
C LEU A 61 0.11 -2.07 -1.00
N LEU A 62 -0.66 -1.07 -1.46
CA LEU A 62 -2.09 -1.23 -1.69
C LEU A 62 -2.36 -2.22 -2.83
N LEU A 63 -1.62 -2.12 -3.94
CA LEU A 63 -1.79 -3.03 -5.07
C LEU A 63 -1.39 -4.46 -4.73
N ASP A 64 -0.21 -4.65 -4.11
CA ASP A 64 0.28 -5.98 -3.68
C ASP A 64 -0.69 -6.63 -2.69
N THR A 65 -1.28 -5.84 -1.79
CA THR A 65 -2.28 -6.32 -0.83
C THR A 65 -3.61 -6.65 -1.53
N ALA A 66 -4.04 -5.83 -2.49
CA ALA A 66 -5.26 -6.07 -3.27
C ALA A 66 -5.16 -7.37 -4.10
N THR A 67 -3.99 -7.70 -4.62
CA THR A 67 -3.77 -8.93 -5.42
C THR A 67 -3.49 -10.18 -4.58
N ASP A 68 -3.36 -10.06 -3.26
CA ASP A 68 -3.04 -11.20 -2.39
C ASP A 68 -4.28 -12.05 -2.11
N THR A 69 -4.40 -13.20 -2.76
CA THR A 69 -5.57 -14.08 -2.65
C THR A 69 -5.72 -14.77 -1.30
N ALA A 70 -4.70 -14.74 -0.43
CA ALA A 70 -4.80 -15.23 0.94
C ALA A 70 -5.51 -14.25 1.89
N LEU A 71 -5.71 -12.99 1.46
CA LEU A 71 -6.39 -11.98 2.27
C LEU A 71 -7.91 -11.95 2.00
N PRO A 72 -8.73 -11.49 2.98
CA PRO A 72 -10.16 -11.38 2.80
C PRO A 72 -10.54 -10.44 1.64
N TRP A 73 -11.52 -10.85 0.83
CA TRP A 73 -12.00 -10.11 -0.34
C TRP A 73 -12.27 -8.63 -0.03
N GLN A 74 -13.01 -8.35 1.04
CA GLN A 74 -13.37 -6.97 1.40
C GLN A 74 -12.15 -6.08 1.69
N TRP A 75 -11.09 -6.65 2.28
CA TRP A 75 -9.86 -5.92 2.58
C TRP A 75 -9.08 -5.61 1.30
N ARG A 76 -9.03 -6.58 0.38
CA ARG A 76 -8.41 -6.44 -0.93
C ARG A 76 -9.11 -5.40 -1.79
N SER A 77 -10.44 -5.44 -1.84
CA SER A 77 -11.25 -4.44 -2.55
C SER A 77 -11.00 -3.04 -1.97
N LEU A 78 -10.98 -2.90 -0.64
CA LEU A 78 -10.71 -1.61 -0.01
C LEU A 78 -9.30 -1.09 -0.36
N CYS A 79 -8.27 -1.95 -0.35
CA CYS A 79 -6.93 -1.55 -0.77
C CYS A 79 -6.91 -1.02 -2.21
N LEU A 80 -7.60 -1.71 -3.13
CA LEU A 80 -7.72 -1.31 -4.53
C LEU A 80 -8.44 0.04 -4.67
N ASP A 81 -9.56 0.24 -3.96
CA ASP A 81 -10.34 1.48 -3.94
C ASP A 81 -9.54 2.68 -3.45
N HIS A 82 -8.51 2.46 -2.62
CA HIS A 82 -7.61 3.51 -2.14
C HIS A 82 -6.36 3.71 -3.02
N ALA A 83 -6.01 2.77 -3.91
CA ALA A 83 -4.76 2.77 -4.67
C ALA A 83 -4.65 3.92 -5.69
N TRP A 84 -5.77 4.50 -6.14
CA TRP A 84 -5.75 5.68 -7.03
C TRP A 84 -5.16 6.92 -6.34
N ARG A 85 -5.28 7.04 -5.00
CA ARG A 85 -4.82 8.22 -4.25
C ARG A 85 -3.29 8.40 -4.37
N PRO A 86 -2.44 7.42 -4.03
CA PRO A 86 -1.00 7.54 -4.26
C PRO A 86 -0.62 7.60 -5.74
N LEU A 87 -1.40 7.00 -6.65
CA LEU A 87 -1.16 7.13 -8.10
C LEU A 87 -1.31 8.58 -8.58
N ARG A 88 -2.33 9.29 -8.10
CA ARG A 88 -2.51 10.73 -8.34
C ARG A 88 -1.37 11.55 -7.75
N ASP A 89 -0.90 11.21 -6.54
CA ASP A 89 0.24 11.89 -5.92
C ASP A 89 1.55 11.67 -6.72
N LEU A 90 1.70 10.53 -7.38
CA LEU A 90 2.81 10.25 -8.30
C LEU A 90 2.70 11.06 -9.60
N GLU A 91 1.50 11.19 -10.15
CA GLU A 91 1.24 11.99 -11.35
C GLU A 91 1.71 13.45 -11.16
N ALA A 92 1.32 14.06 -10.03
CA ALA A 92 1.70 15.43 -9.68
C ALA A 92 3.22 15.63 -9.56
N GLN A 93 3.99 14.55 -9.36
CA GLN A 93 5.44 14.55 -9.20
C GLN A 93 6.20 14.03 -10.42
N ALA A 94 5.51 13.67 -11.51
CA ALA A 94 6.05 13.08 -12.72
C ALA A 94 6.72 14.12 -13.66
N LEU A 95 7.54 15.01 -13.10
CA LEU A 95 8.13 16.17 -13.79
C LEU A 95 9.29 15.82 -14.74
N CYS A 96 9.75 14.56 -14.75
CA CYS A 96 10.74 14.06 -15.72
C CYS A 96 10.16 12.90 -16.52
N THR A 97 10.71 12.69 -17.72
CA THR A 97 10.38 11.54 -18.57
C THR A 97 10.56 10.20 -17.84
N CYS A 98 11.57 10.09 -16.97
CA CYS A 98 11.80 8.94 -16.12
C CYS A 98 10.62 8.59 -15.21
N ARG A 99 10.06 9.59 -14.52
CA ARG A 99 8.95 9.44 -13.58
C ARG A 99 7.63 9.31 -14.31
N LEU A 100 7.44 10.01 -15.42
CA LEU A 100 6.26 9.88 -16.27
C LEU A 100 6.09 8.45 -16.78
N LYS A 101 7.16 7.83 -17.33
CA LYS A 101 7.14 6.43 -17.75
C LYS A 101 6.78 5.49 -16.60
N ARG A 102 7.34 5.74 -15.41
CA ARG A 102 7.06 4.93 -14.23
C ARG A 102 5.62 5.09 -13.74
N TRP A 103 5.09 6.31 -13.74
CA TRP A 103 3.69 6.58 -13.44
C TRP A 103 2.75 5.89 -14.45
N GLN A 104 3.03 5.97 -15.75
CA GLN A 104 2.24 5.29 -16.79
C GLN A 104 2.18 3.77 -16.56
N SER A 105 3.31 3.16 -16.16
CA SER A 105 3.35 1.74 -15.81
C SER A 105 2.45 1.41 -14.61
N PHE A 106 2.45 2.24 -13.56
CA PHE A 106 1.55 2.06 -12.42
C PHE A 106 0.09 2.33 -12.76
N ALA A 107 -0.19 3.33 -13.59
CA ALA A 107 -1.55 3.61 -14.05
C ALA A 107 -2.11 2.44 -14.86
N TRP A 108 -1.29 1.84 -15.73
CA TRP A 108 -1.67 0.62 -16.45
C TRP A 108 -1.94 -0.54 -15.49
N GLN A 109 -1.05 -0.80 -14.52
CA GLN A 109 -1.24 -1.85 -13.52
C GLN A 109 -2.55 -1.69 -12.75
N LEU A 110 -2.88 -0.47 -12.31
CA LEU A 110 -4.14 -0.21 -11.61
C LEU A 110 -5.35 -0.42 -12.52
N ALA A 111 -5.27 0.06 -13.77
CA ALA A 111 -6.37 -0.03 -14.73
C ALA A 111 -6.67 -1.46 -15.19
N THR A 112 -5.66 -2.35 -15.17
CA THR A 112 -5.79 -3.76 -15.56
C THR A 112 -5.76 -4.70 -14.37
N CYS A 113 -5.87 -4.19 -13.14
CA CYS A 113 -5.88 -5.03 -11.95
C CYS A 113 -7.23 -5.73 -11.84
N GLU A 114 -7.22 -7.06 -11.99
CA GLU A 114 -8.40 -7.91 -11.77
C GLU A 114 -8.28 -8.57 -10.39
N LEU A 115 -9.37 -8.54 -9.61
CA LEU A 115 -9.41 -9.19 -8.31
C LEU A 115 -9.88 -10.63 -8.47
N GLU A 116 -8.92 -11.55 -8.38
CA GLU A 116 -9.23 -12.98 -8.27
C GLU A 116 -9.95 -13.29 -6.95
N PRO A 117 -10.85 -14.30 -6.91
CA PRO A 117 -11.46 -14.76 -5.67
C PRO A 117 -10.43 -15.04 -4.56
N SER A 118 -10.83 -14.84 -3.30
CA SER A 118 -9.98 -15.25 -2.18
C SER A 118 -9.90 -16.77 -2.11
N ILE A 119 -8.74 -17.31 -1.72
CA ILE A 119 -8.52 -18.76 -1.57
C ILE A 119 -9.58 -19.32 -0.61
N SER A 120 -10.19 -20.44 -0.97
CA SER A 120 -11.18 -21.07 -0.10
C SER A 120 -10.51 -21.64 1.14
N LEU A 121 -11.13 -21.48 2.30
CA LEU A 121 -10.60 -22.02 3.55
C LEU A 121 -10.37 -23.55 3.49
N THR A 122 -11.10 -24.24 2.62
CA THR A 122 -11.00 -25.68 2.38
C THR A 122 -9.72 -26.06 1.60
N GLU A 123 -9.16 -25.16 0.79
CA GLU A 123 -7.94 -25.41 0.01
C GLU A 123 -6.66 -25.34 0.88
N LEU A 124 -6.72 -24.61 2.00
CA LEU A 124 -5.62 -24.49 2.97
C LEU A 124 -5.36 -25.78 3.78
N VAL A 125 -6.23 -26.78 3.69
CA VAL A 125 -6.13 -28.05 4.45
C VAL A 125 -5.18 -29.06 3.78
N GLN A 126 -4.66 -28.77 2.58
CA GLN A 126 -3.69 -29.65 1.93
C GLN A 126 -2.26 -29.47 2.47
N GLY A 127 -2.09 -29.66 3.78
CA GLY A 127 -0.82 -30.16 4.29
C GLY A 127 -0.69 -31.61 3.83
N PHE A 128 0.37 -31.94 3.09
CA PHE A 128 0.68 -33.33 2.79
C PHE A 128 0.74 -34.09 4.12
N PRO A 129 0.03 -35.22 4.29
CA PRO A 129 0.31 -36.09 5.42
C PRO A 129 1.78 -36.54 5.28
N ASP A 130 2.56 -36.32 6.33
CA ASP A 130 3.92 -36.86 6.44
C ASP A 130 3.83 -38.39 6.34
N GLU A 131 4.13 -38.96 5.17
CA GLU A 131 4.55 -40.36 5.02
C GLU A 131 6.07 -40.48 5.22
#